data_AF-A0A377Z1T9-F1
#
_entry.id   AF-A0A377Z1T9-F1
#
_cell.length_a   1.000
_cell.length_b   1.000
_cell.length_c   1.000
_cell.angle_alpha   90.00
_cell.angle_beta   90.00
_cell.angle_gamma   90.00
#
_symmetry.space_group_name_H-M   'P 1'
#
loop_
_entity.id
_entity.type
_entity.pdbx_description
1 polymer ?
#
loop_
_entity_poly.entity_id
_entity_poly.type
_entity_poly.pdbx_seq_one_letter_code
_entity_poly.pdbx_strand_id
1 'polypeptide(L)'
;MKSWDVIVIGSGAAGFAAAVTACCKGLSVLMLEKAGQFGGTSAISGGAVWLHDTDQARAEGKSGSAEAMKTYLRTIIGEGQYREDLAEAFVSAGREALAFLEREGAVKYSLRPLSPDYYPDEPGAVDVGRALEVVEYDGRELGDAFRDLRSPPPGMLLFGGMMVNRVDIQHFLDMRRSLRSLAHCTRLLLRYARDRVKYPRGTRLAMGNALIARMATTALRKGMNLRLNVNVLTLCETQGAVRGVEIEFQGKERRCTPDAGWCWPQAASPRARWRRAIGHIPANTSPCRRRPTMAPRCISRRRLTLAREPIGPPTFSGRRYRC
;
A
#
# COMPACT_ATOMS: atom_id res chain seq x y z
N MET A 1 -9.83 -30.06 -1.25
CA MET A 1 -8.80 -29.24 -1.90
C MET A 1 -9.38 -27.87 -2.19
N LYS A 2 -8.74 -26.79 -1.71
CA LYS A 2 -9.15 -25.41 -2.02
C LYS A 2 -8.12 -24.82 -2.99
N SER A 3 -8.56 -24.59 -4.23
CA SER A 3 -7.83 -23.78 -5.20
C SER A 3 -8.21 -22.31 -5.03
N TRP A 4 -7.34 -21.41 -5.49
CA TRP A 4 -7.57 -19.97 -5.48
C TRP A 4 -7.46 -19.43 -6.91
N ASP A 5 -8.22 -18.40 -7.25
CA ASP A 5 -8.14 -17.76 -8.57
C ASP A 5 -6.93 -16.83 -8.67
N VAL A 6 -6.63 -16.17 -7.55
CA VAL A 6 -5.58 -15.16 -7.45
C VAL A 6 -4.78 -15.41 -6.17
N ILE A 7 -3.47 -15.56 -6.32
CA ILE A 7 -2.51 -15.46 -5.22
C ILE A 7 -1.85 -14.09 -5.26
N VAL A 8 -1.95 -13.37 -4.14
CA VAL A 8 -1.29 -12.08 -3.93
C VAL A 8 -0.13 -12.28 -2.97
N ILE A 9 1.06 -11.82 -3.36
CA ILE A 9 2.27 -11.93 -2.55
C ILE A 9 2.56 -10.54 -1.95
N GLY A 10 2.49 -10.46 -0.62
CA GLY A 10 2.72 -9.25 0.15
C GLY A 10 1.44 -8.48 0.48
N SER A 11 1.38 -7.97 1.69
CA SER A 11 0.21 -7.26 2.25
C SER A 11 0.37 -5.73 2.31
N GLY A 12 1.15 -5.16 1.39
CA GLY A 12 1.25 -3.70 1.23
C GLY A 12 0.03 -3.11 0.50
N ALA A 13 0.04 -1.81 0.26
CA ALA A 13 -1.07 -1.12 -0.41
C ALA A 13 -1.37 -1.70 -1.81
N ALA A 14 -0.33 -2.00 -2.60
CA ALA A 14 -0.50 -2.61 -3.92
C ALA A 14 -1.13 -4.02 -3.84
N GLY A 15 -0.69 -4.84 -2.89
CA GLY A 15 -1.24 -6.18 -2.67
C GLY A 15 -2.71 -6.13 -2.26
N PHE A 16 -3.06 -5.25 -1.33
CA PHE A 16 -4.45 -5.06 -0.94
C PHE A 16 -5.33 -4.45 -2.03
N ALA A 17 -4.82 -3.49 -2.82
CA ALA A 17 -5.55 -2.96 -3.97
C ALA A 17 -5.85 -4.07 -5.01
N ALA A 18 -4.87 -4.93 -5.30
CA ALA A 18 -5.06 -6.08 -6.19
C ALA A 18 -6.06 -7.10 -5.60
N ALA A 19 -5.94 -7.42 -4.31
CA ALA A 19 -6.81 -8.37 -3.63
C ALA A 19 -8.26 -7.90 -3.56
N VAL A 20 -8.49 -6.63 -3.19
CA VAL A 20 -9.82 -6.02 -3.20
C VAL A 20 -10.41 -6.08 -4.59
N THR A 21 -9.66 -5.65 -5.61
CA THR A 21 -10.13 -5.65 -7.01
C THR A 21 -10.53 -7.06 -7.47
N ALA A 22 -9.73 -8.08 -7.15
CA ALA A 22 -10.04 -9.46 -7.48
C ALA A 22 -11.28 -9.97 -6.72
N CYS A 23 -11.39 -9.69 -5.43
CA CYS A 23 -12.56 -10.06 -4.62
C CYS A 23 -13.85 -9.41 -5.15
N CYS A 24 -13.80 -8.13 -5.55
CA CYS A 24 -14.95 -7.44 -6.13
C CYS A 24 -15.36 -8.00 -7.49
N LYS A 25 -14.46 -8.71 -8.19
CA LYS A 25 -14.76 -9.47 -9.41
C LYS A 25 -15.23 -10.90 -9.12
N GLY A 26 -15.49 -11.26 -7.86
CA GLY A 26 -15.97 -12.58 -7.45
C GLY A 26 -14.89 -13.67 -7.47
N LEU A 27 -13.62 -13.29 -7.57
CA LEU A 27 -12.51 -14.24 -7.59
C LEU A 27 -12.12 -14.64 -6.16
N SER A 28 -11.75 -15.92 -5.98
CA SER A 28 -11.20 -16.41 -4.73
C SER A 28 -9.74 -15.96 -4.56
N VAL A 29 -9.43 -15.28 -3.46
CA VAL A 29 -8.10 -14.66 -3.25
C VAL A 29 -7.40 -15.24 -2.03
N LEU A 30 -6.14 -15.66 -2.22
CA LEU A 30 -5.19 -15.96 -1.15
C LEU A 30 -4.08 -14.90 -1.12
N MET A 31 -3.95 -14.19 -0.01
CA MET A 31 -2.84 -13.28 0.25
C MET A 31 -1.82 -13.93 1.17
N LEU A 32 -0.55 -13.91 0.74
CA LEU A 32 0.59 -14.46 1.47
C LEU A 32 1.48 -13.32 1.96
N GLU A 33 1.64 -13.20 3.28
CA GLU A 33 2.50 -12.22 3.92
C GLU A 33 3.62 -12.92 4.68
N LYS A 34 4.85 -12.44 4.45
CA LYS A 34 6.06 -12.98 5.05
C LYS A 34 6.14 -12.73 6.56
N ALA A 35 5.74 -11.55 7.01
CA ALA A 35 5.80 -11.19 8.43
C ALA A 35 4.63 -11.78 9.24
N GLY A 36 4.77 -11.78 10.56
CA GLY A 36 3.68 -12.06 11.50
C GLY A 36 2.65 -10.93 11.63
N GLN A 37 2.79 -9.87 10.84
CA GLN A 37 1.87 -8.73 10.79
C GLN A 37 1.71 -8.25 9.34
N PHE A 38 0.50 -7.87 8.96
CA PHE A 38 0.22 -7.36 7.62
C PHE A 38 0.37 -5.83 7.52
N GLY A 39 0.48 -5.34 6.28
CA GLY A 39 0.51 -3.92 5.95
C GLY A 39 1.87 -3.41 5.45
N GLY A 40 2.96 -4.12 5.75
CA GLY A 40 4.31 -3.75 5.31
C GLY A 40 4.71 -2.30 5.63
N THR A 41 5.48 -1.67 4.76
CA THR A 41 5.83 -0.24 4.87
C THR A 41 4.62 0.67 4.66
N SER A 42 3.62 0.23 3.90
CA SER A 42 2.39 0.99 3.66
C SER A 42 1.61 1.25 4.95
N ALA A 43 1.59 0.33 5.92
CA ALA A 43 0.93 0.56 7.22
C ALA A 43 1.64 1.58 8.11
N ILE A 44 2.89 1.94 7.80
CA ILE A 44 3.72 2.90 8.53
C ILE A 44 3.77 4.26 7.79
N SER A 45 3.41 4.29 6.50
CA SER A 45 3.54 5.50 5.68
C SER A 45 2.53 6.58 6.08
N GLY A 46 2.68 7.77 5.49
CA GLY A 46 1.67 8.83 5.56
C GLY A 46 0.34 8.48 4.89
N GLY A 47 0.26 7.39 4.12
CA GLY A 47 -0.93 6.93 3.40
C GLY A 47 -1.34 7.78 2.19
N ALA A 48 -0.65 8.90 1.96
CA ALA A 48 -0.96 9.81 0.88
C ALA A 48 -0.78 9.15 -0.49
N VAL A 49 -1.63 9.55 -1.44
CA VAL A 49 -1.51 9.17 -2.85
C VAL A 49 -1.36 10.44 -3.68
N TRP A 50 -0.67 10.30 -4.81
CA TRP A 50 -0.37 11.39 -5.73
C TRP A 50 -0.97 11.06 -7.09
N LEU A 51 -2.11 11.67 -7.41
CA LEU A 51 -2.92 11.36 -8.59
C LEU A 51 -3.49 12.65 -9.15
N HIS A 52 -3.49 12.84 -10.47
CA HIS A 52 -4.20 13.97 -11.06
C HIS A 52 -5.70 13.68 -11.25
N ASP A 53 -6.48 14.75 -11.41
CA ASP A 53 -7.87 14.70 -11.88
C ASP A 53 -8.80 13.78 -11.06
N THR A 54 -8.47 13.58 -9.79
CA THR A 54 -9.32 12.84 -8.86
C THR A 54 -10.67 13.53 -8.65
N ASP A 55 -11.70 12.77 -8.27
CA ASP A 55 -13.04 13.34 -8.06
C ASP A 55 -13.03 14.42 -6.95
N GLN A 56 -12.16 14.28 -5.95
CA GLN A 56 -11.89 15.28 -4.92
C GLN A 56 -11.28 16.56 -5.51
N ALA A 57 -10.28 16.43 -6.39
CA ALA A 57 -9.67 17.57 -7.07
C ALA A 57 -10.65 18.27 -8.02
N ARG A 58 -11.54 17.52 -8.68
CA ARG A 58 -12.60 18.05 -9.55
C ARG A 58 -13.62 18.85 -8.76
N ALA A 59 -14.07 18.32 -7.62
CA ALA A 59 -15.03 19.00 -6.75
C ALA A 59 -14.53 20.36 -6.24
N GLU A 60 -13.21 20.53 -6.10
CA GLU A 60 -12.59 21.80 -5.71
C GLU A 60 -12.11 22.66 -6.88
N GLY A 61 -12.31 22.24 -8.14
CA GLY A 61 -11.83 22.96 -9.32
C GLY A 61 -10.29 22.96 -9.49
N LYS A 62 -9.60 21.96 -8.92
CA LYS A 62 -8.13 21.87 -8.82
C LYS A 62 -7.53 20.68 -9.57
N SER A 63 -8.19 20.17 -10.62
CA SER A 63 -7.79 18.91 -11.28
C SER A 63 -6.46 18.95 -12.02
N GLY A 64 -6.01 20.14 -12.40
CA GLY A 64 -4.82 20.32 -13.25
C GLY A 64 -5.00 19.66 -14.63
N SER A 65 -3.90 19.47 -15.36
CA SER A 65 -3.89 18.75 -16.64
C SER A 65 -3.02 17.50 -16.60
N ALA A 66 -3.41 16.49 -17.39
CA ALA A 66 -2.63 15.28 -17.60
C ALA A 66 -1.24 15.62 -18.17
N GLU A 67 -1.19 16.54 -19.14
CA GLU A 67 0.06 17.00 -19.76
C GLU A 67 1.00 17.64 -18.72
N ALA A 68 0.50 18.49 -17.82
CA ALA A 68 1.34 19.06 -16.77
C ALA A 68 1.93 17.99 -15.85
N MET A 69 1.16 16.93 -15.53
CA MET A 69 1.66 15.82 -14.71
C MET A 69 2.75 15.03 -15.45
N LYS A 70 2.54 14.75 -16.75
CA LYS A 70 3.54 14.07 -17.59
C LYS A 70 4.80 14.90 -17.78
N THR A 71 4.67 16.21 -18.04
CA THR A 71 5.80 17.14 -18.10
C THR A 71 6.59 17.10 -16.79
N TYR A 72 5.92 17.21 -15.65
CA TYR A 72 6.58 17.16 -14.35
C TYR A 72 7.31 15.82 -14.12
N LEU A 73 6.65 14.69 -14.37
CA LEU A 73 7.27 13.37 -14.25
C LEU A 73 8.49 13.22 -15.16
N ARG A 74 8.40 13.68 -16.41
CA ARG A 74 9.48 13.63 -17.39
C ARG A 74 10.67 14.48 -16.97
N THR A 75 10.43 15.70 -16.48
CA THR A 75 11.46 16.60 -15.94
C THR A 75 12.19 15.97 -14.76
N ILE A 76 11.46 15.47 -13.75
CA ILE A 76 12.07 14.98 -12.51
C ILE A 76 12.76 13.62 -12.69
N ILE A 77 12.20 12.72 -13.50
CA ILE A 77 12.79 11.40 -13.76
C ILE A 77 13.98 11.51 -14.73
N GLY A 78 13.89 12.46 -15.67
CA GLY A 78 14.85 12.66 -16.75
C GLY A 78 14.69 11.66 -17.90
N GLU A 79 15.04 12.11 -19.11
CA GLU A 79 14.84 11.39 -20.38
C GLU A 79 15.38 9.96 -20.36
N GLY A 80 16.52 9.71 -19.71
CA GLY A 80 17.18 8.40 -19.71
C GLY A 80 16.44 7.31 -18.91
N GLN A 81 15.51 7.70 -18.03
CA GLN A 81 14.75 6.76 -17.18
C GLN A 81 13.24 6.88 -17.36
N TYR A 82 12.77 7.93 -18.04
CA TYR A 82 11.36 8.16 -18.27
C TYR A 82 10.78 7.10 -19.20
N ARG A 83 9.66 6.51 -18.77
CA ARG A 83 8.92 5.48 -19.49
C ARG A 83 7.55 6.03 -19.84
N GLU A 84 7.40 6.51 -21.07
CA GLU A 84 6.16 7.12 -21.56
C GLU A 84 4.97 6.18 -21.39
N ASP A 85 5.13 4.88 -21.69
CA ASP A 85 4.09 3.87 -21.54
C ASP A 85 3.60 3.71 -20.09
N LEU A 86 4.51 3.80 -19.11
CA LEU A 86 4.15 3.71 -17.70
C LEU A 86 3.56 5.01 -17.17
N ALA A 87 4.08 6.15 -17.62
CA ALA A 87 3.54 7.47 -17.26
C ALA A 87 2.11 7.62 -17.77
N GLU A 88 1.86 7.30 -19.05
CA GLU A 88 0.54 7.34 -19.65
C GLU A 88 -0.43 6.37 -18.94
N ALA A 89 0.00 5.14 -18.64
CA ALA A 89 -0.81 4.19 -17.88
C ALA A 89 -1.14 4.70 -16.46
N PHE A 90 -0.18 5.32 -15.78
CA PHE A 90 -0.38 5.87 -14.44
C PHE A 90 -1.34 7.06 -14.43
N VAL A 91 -1.17 7.99 -15.37
CA VAL A 91 -1.99 9.19 -15.52
C VAL A 91 -3.42 8.82 -15.90
N SER A 92 -3.60 7.99 -16.94
CA SER A 92 -4.92 7.59 -17.44
C SER A 92 -5.71 6.71 -16.47
N ALA A 93 -5.07 5.73 -15.81
CA ALA A 93 -5.76 4.77 -14.94
C ALA A 93 -5.87 5.22 -13.48
N GLY A 94 -5.07 6.20 -13.05
CA GLY A 94 -4.95 6.58 -11.64
C GLY A 94 -6.29 7.00 -11.00
N ARG A 95 -7.03 7.87 -11.68
CA ARG A 95 -8.36 8.31 -11.25
C ARG A 95 -9.35 7.14 -11.18
N GLU A 96 -9.42 6.33 -12.25
CA GLU A 96 -10.34 5.19 -12.32
C GLU A 96 -10.09 4.19 -11.19
N ALA A 97 -8.81 3.89 -10.91
CA ALA A 97 -8.42 2.99 -9.83
C ALA A 97 -8.83 3.53 -8.45
N LEU A 98 -8.61 4.83 -8.19
CA LEU A 98 -9.04 5.45 -6.93
C LEU A 98 -10.57 5.42 -6.80
N ALA A 99 -11.29 5.88 -7.83
CA ALA A 99 -12.75 5.94 -7.82
C ALA A 99 -13.39 4.55 -7.62
N PHE A 100 -12.81 3.51 -8.25
CA PHE A 100 -13.22 2.13 -8.03
C PHE A 100 -13.03 1.71 -6.56
N LEU A 101 -11.85 1.93 -5.98
CA LEU A 101 -11.57 1.52 -4.60
C LEU A 101 -12.40 2.30 -3.58
N GLU A 102 -12.71 3.58 -3.84
CA GLU A 102 -13.59 4.38 -2.98
C GLU A 102 -15.04 3.92 -3.05
N ARG A 103 -15.55 3.62 -4.26
CA ARG A 103 -16.90 3.07 -4.46
C ARG A 103 -17.09 1.73 -3.74
N GLU A 104 -16.06 0.89 -3.73
CA GLU A 104 -16.07 -0.38 -2.99
C GLU A 104 -15.82 -0.22 -1.47
N GLY A 105 -15.63 1.01 -0.99
CA GLY A 105 -15.37 1.32 0.41
C GLY A 105 -13.99 0.89 0.92
N ALA A 106 -13.10 0.47 0.03
CA ALA A 106 -11.76 -0.02 0.37
C ALA A 106 -10.79 1.12 0.74
N VAL A 107 -10.99 2.30 0.16
CA VAL A 107 -10.26 3.53 0.51
C VAL A 107 -11.24 4.67 0.71
N LYS A 108 -10.79 5.74 1.37
CA LYS A 108 -11.49 7.02 1.42
C LYS A 108 -10.45 8.13 1.55
N TYR A 109 -10.47 9.07 0.64
CA TYR A 109 -9.48 10.12 0.53
C TYR A 109 -10.12 11.51 0.53
N SER A 110 -9.38 12.48 1.06
CA SER A 110 -9.68 13.91 0.95
C SER A 110 -8.51 14.62 0.27
N LEU A 111 -8.81 15.65 -0.52
CA LEU A 111 -7.77 16.47 -1.12
C LEU A 111 -7.06 17.29 -0.03
N ARG A 112 -5.74 17.42 -0.14
CA ARG A 112 -5.01 18.34 0.73
C ARG A 112 -5.23 19.78 0.27
N PRO A 113 -5.59 20.71 1.18
CA PRO A 113 -5.84 22.10 0.81
C PRO A 113 -4.65 22.80 0.15
N LEU A 114 -3.45 22.53 0.66
CA LEU A 114 -2.15 23.01 0.16
C LEU A 114 -1.13 21.89 0.32
N SER A 115 -0.54 21.44 -0.78
CA SER A 115 0.48 20.40 -0.79
C SER A 115 1.27 20.46 -2.10
N PRO A 116 2.21 21.40 -2.22
CA PRO A 116 3.00 21.55 -3.42
C PRO A 116 3.78 20.29 -3.75
N ASP A 117 4.00 20.10 -5.04
CA ASP A 117 4.98 19.14 -5.53
C ASP A 117 6.37 19.45 -4.95
N TYR A 118 7.18 18.42 -4.75
CA TYR A 118 8.47 18.58 -4.04
C TYR A 118 9.47 19.49 -4.75
N TYR A 119 9.32 19.67 -6.06
CA TYR A 119 10.10 20.59 -6.87
C TYR A 119 9.14 21.62 -7.50
N PRO A 120 8.69 22.62 -6.72
CA PRO A 120 7.59 23.50 -7.12
C PRO A 120 7.97 24.43 -8.29
N ASP A 121 9.26 24.70 -8.47
CA ASP A 121 9.76 25.59 -9.53
C ASP A 121 9.92 24.87 -10.89
N GLU A 122 9.71 23.55 -10.94
CA GLU A 122 9.93 22.76 -12.15
C GLU A 122 8.70 22.75 -13.08
N PRO A 123 8.90 22.67 -14.41
CA PRO A 123 7.81 22.61 -15.38
C PRO A 123 6.77 21.54 -15.05
N GLY A 124 5.50 21.95 -15.03
CA GLY A 124 4.37 21.07 -14.76
C GLY A 124 4.07 20.81 -13.28
N ALA A 125 4.85 21.37 -12.35
CA ALA A 125 4.56 21.32 -10.91
C ALA A 125 3.25 22.05 -10.56
N VAL A 126 2.63 21.65 -9.46
CA VAL A 126 1.44 22.32 -8.91
C VAL A 126 1.51 22.46 -7.39
N ASP A 127 0.85 23.50 -6.87
CA ASP A 127 0.71 23.72 -5.42
C ASP A 127 -0.37 22.85 -4.78
N VAL A 128 -1.37 22.46 -5.57
CA VAL A 128 -2.60 21.79 -5.12
C VAL A 128 -3.13 20.83 -6.18
N GLY A 129 -4.01 19.90 -5.78
CA GLY A 129 -4.79 19.10 -6.73
C GLY A 129 -4.30 17.66 -6.95
N ARG A 130 -3.05 17.35 -6.61
CA ARG A 130 -2.47 16.01 -6.82
C ARG A 130 -2.35 15.15 -5.56
N ALA A 131 -2.11 15.76 -4.41
CA ALA A 131 -1.88 15.02 -3.17
C ALA A 131 -3.17 14.84 -2.37
N LEU A 132 -3.55 13.57 -2.15
CA LEU A 132 -4.68 13.20 -1.31
C LEU A 132 -4.22 12.58 0.00
N GLU A 133 -4.96 12.81 1.07
CA GLU A 133 -4.73 12.20 2.37
C GLU A 133 -5.86 11.23 2.75
N VAL A 134 -5.48 10.15 3.43
CA VAL A 134 -6.41 9.10 3.83
C VAL A 134 -7.30 9.61 4.93
N VAL A 135 -8.61 9.47 4.75
CA VAL A 135 -9.58 9.73 5.81
C VAL A 135 -9.49 8.64 6.86
N GLU A 136 -9.51 9.08 8.11
CA GLU A 136 -9.40 8.24 9.31
C GLU A 136 -10.34 7.05 9.29
N TYR A 137 -9.89 5.99 9.95
CA TYR A 137 -10.62 4.74 10.00
C TYR A 137 -10.74 4.20 11.42
N ASP A 138 -11.88 3.57 11.70
CA ASP A 138 -12.10 2.90 12.97
C ASP A 138 -11.56 1.48 12.90
N GLY A 139 -10.42 1.23 13.54
CA GLY A 139 -9.76 -0.06 13.58
C GLY A 139 -10.59 -1.16 14.24
N ARG A 140 -11.67 -0.83 14.97
CA ARG A 140 -12.59 -1.83 15.52
C ARG A 140 -13.31 -2.61 14.43
N GLU A 141 -13.48 -2.01 13.25
CA GLU A 141 -14.14 -2.63 12.09
C GLU A 141 -13.35 -3.83 11.51
N LEU A 142 -12.04 -3.91 11.80
CA LEU A 142 -11.19 -5.05 11.44
C LEU A 142 -11.46 -6.31 12.29
N GLY A 143 -12.14 -6.16 13.43
CA GLY A 143 -12.29 -7.25 14.40
C GLY A 143 -10.94 -7.79 14.88
N ASP A 144 -10.81 -9.12 14.95
CA ASP A 144 -9.62 -9.79 15.47
C ASP A 144 -8.35 -9.50 14.65
N ALA A 145 -8.50 -9.20 13.35
CA ALA A 145 -7.39 -8.86 12.48
C ALA A 145 -6.68 -7.55 12.89
N PHE A 146 -7.29 -6.72 13.72
CA PHE A 146 -6.66 -5.50 14.23
C PHE A 146 -5.34 -5.76 14.97
N ARG A 147 -5.23 -6.89 15.67
CA ARG A 147 -4.01 -7.28 16.40
C ARG A 147 -2.84 -7.56 15.44
N ASP A 148 -3.15 -8.03 14.24
CA ASP A 148 -2.15 -8.46 13.26
C ASP A 148 -1.82 -7.34 12.26
N LEU A 149 -2.52 -6.20 12.32
CA LEU A 149 -2.14 -5.00 11.59
C LEU A 149 -0.86 -4.42 12.19
N ARG A 150 0.16 -4.25 11.34
CA ARG A 150 1.43 -3.64 11.75
C ARG A 150 1.20 -2.27 12.38
N SER A 151 1.72 -2.10 13.59
CA SER A 151 1.69 -0.80 14.27
C SER A 151 2.75 0.14 13.67
N PRO A 152 2.47 1.46 13.60
CA PRO A 152 3.50 2.45 13.37
C PRO A 152 4.61 2.38 14.45
N PRO A 153 5.83 2.84 14.14
CA PRO A 153 6.91 2.95 15.11
C PRO A 153 6.49 3.78 16.34
N PRO A 154 6.98 3.45 17.55
CA PRO A 154 6.61 4.18 18.77
C PRO A 154 6.82 5.70 18.69
N GLY A 155 7.87 6.15 17.99
CA GLY A 155 8.15 7.59 17.81
C GLY A 155 7.11 8.36 16.97
N MET A 156 6.19 7.66 16.32
CA MET A 156 5.07 8.27 15.57
C MET A 156 3.73 8.19 16.33
N LEU A 157 3.74 7.67 17.56
CA LEU A 157 2.55 7.43 18.37
C LEU A 157 2.64 8.22 19.67
N LEU A 158 1.59 8.97 19.99
CA LEU A 158 1.46 9.60 21.30
C LEU A 158 1.07 8.56 22.35
N PHE A 159 1.53 8.76 23.59
CA PHE A 159 1.16 7.92 24.74
C PHE A 159 1.34 6.41 24.51
N GLY A 160 2.32 6.02 23.70
CA GLY A 160 2.64 4.62 23.40
C GLY A 160 1.63 3.87 22.53
N GLY A 161 0.67 4.56 21.88
CA GLY A 161 -0.34 3.85 21.08
C GLY A 161 -1.44 4.70 20.44
N MET A 162 -1.43 6.01 20.63
CA MET A 162 -2.42 6.93 20.08
C MET A 162 -1.92 7.51 18.76
N MET A 163 -2.67 7.30 17.68
CA MET A 163 -2.39 7.94 16.39
C MET A 163 -3.00 9.34 16.35
N VAL A 164 -2.24 10.27 15.79
CA VAL A 164 -2.67 11.65 15.51
C VAL A 164 -2.38 11.99 14.06
N ASN A 165 -3.22 12.84 13.49
CA ASN A 165 -3.04 13.39 12.15
C ASN A 165 -2.61 14.87 12.22
N ARG A 166 -2.46 15.51 11.05
CA ARG A 166 -2.07 16.92 10.95
C ARG A 166 -3.04 17.88 11.66
N VAL A 167 -4.35 17.65 11.53
CA VAL A 167 -5.40 18.48 12.15
C VAL A 167 -5.37 18.35 13.67
N ASP A 168 -5.14 17.14 14.18
CA ASP A 168 -5.01 16.90 15.62
C ASP A 168 -3.83 17.68 16.20
N ILE A 169 -2.68 17.71 15.50
CA ILE A 169 -1.50 18.45 15.94
C ILE A 169 -1.82 19.95 16.09
N GLN A 170 -2.54 20.54 15.13
CA GLN A 170 -2.96 21.94 15.23
C GLN A 170 -3.84 22.18 16.46
N HIS A 171 -4.81 21.30 16.72
CA HIS A 171 -5.63 21.40 17.93
C HIS A 171 -4.83 21.23 19.23
N PHE A 172 -3.83 20.35 19.27
CA PHE A 172 -2.96 20.21 20.45
C PHE A 172 -2.16 21.49 20.73
N LEU A 173 -1.67 22.17 19.70
CA LEU A 173 -0.95 23.44 19.84
C LEU A 173 -1.87 24.58 20.32
N ASP A 174 -3.12 24.61 19.86
CA ASP A 174 -4.09 25.65 20.19
C ASP A 174 -4.96 25.34 21.43
N MET A 175 -4.76 24.18 22.07
CA MET A 175 -5.60 23.69 23.18
C MET A 175 -5.74 24.67 24.35
N ARG A 176 -4.69 25.46 24.63
CA ARG A 176 -4.70 26.47 25.71
C ARG A 176 -5.43 27.76 25.33
N ARG A 177 -5.64 28.01 24.04
CA ARG A 177 -6.16 29.27 23.49
C ARG A 177 -7.60 29.13 22.97
N SER A 178 -8.06 27.91 22.73
CA SER A 178 -9.35 27.64 22.10
C SER A 178 -10.12 26.54 22.82
N LEU A 179 -11.34 26.85 23.27
CA LEU A 179 -12.26 25.87 23.86
C LEU A 179 -12.63 24.76 22.86
N ARG A 180 -12.69 25.07 21.56
CA ARG A 180 -12.93 24.05 20.51
C ARG A 180 -11.78 23.06 20.45
N SER A 181 -10.54 23.55 20.49
CA SER A 181 -9.35 22.70 20.51
C SER A 181 -9.26 21.88 21.80
N LEU A 182 -9.57 22.47 22.95
CA LEU A 182 -9.66 21.75 24.23
C LEU A 182 -10.68 20.62 24.19
N ALA A 183 -11.88 20.88 23.67
CA ALA A 183 -12.92 19.87 23.52
C ALA A 183 -12.49 18.74 22.56
N HIS A 184 -11.83 19.07 21.44
CA HIS A 184 -11.30 18.09 20.48
C HIS A 184 -10.25 17.17 21.13
N CYS A 185 -9.23 17.75 21.75
CA CYS A 185 -8.17 17.01 22.43
C CYS A 185 -8.73 16.14 23.57
N THR A 186 -9.65 16.68 24.38
CA THR A 186 -10.29 15.93 25.48
C THR A 186 -11.07 14.73 24.93
N ARG A 187 -11.86 14.90 23.87
CA ARG A 187 -12.59 13.80 23.22
C ARG A 187 -11.63 12.73 22.70
N LEU A 188 -10.52 13.13 22.09
CA LEU A 188 -9.52 12.22 21.55
C LEU A 188 -8.85 11.40 22.67
N LEU A 189 -8.45 12.06 23.76
CA LEU A 189 -7.86 11.42 24.94
C LEU A 189 -8.83 10.46 25.63
N LEU A 190 -10.10 10.84 25.79
CA LEU A 190 -11.13 9.97 26.37
C LEU A 190 -11.39 8.74 25.51
N ARG A 191 -11.47 8.91 24.18
CA ARG A 191 -11.58 7.78 23.25
C ARG A 191 -10.38 6.86 23.40
N TYR A 192 -9.16 7.41 23.43
CA TYR A 192 -7.94 6.62 23.57
C TYR A 192 -7.90 5.85 24.90
N ALA A 193 -8.23 6.52 26.02
CA ALA A 193 -8.30 5.89 27.33
C ALA A 193 -9.26 4.69 27.32
N ARG A 194 -10.45 4.85 26.71
CA ARG A 194 -11.42 3.76 26.54
C ARG A 194 -10.88 2.63 25.68
N ASP A 195 -10.20 2.96 24.57
CA ASP A 195 -9.63 1.95 23.68
C ASP A 195 -8.58 1.10 24.39
N ARG A 196 -7.75 1.71 25.25
CA ARG A 196 -6.68 1.00 25.97
C ARG A 196 -7.15 -0.02 26.99
N VAL A 197 -8.41 0.04 27.42
CA VAL A 197 -9.02 -0.98 28.28
C VAL A 197 -9.15 -2.32 27.55
N LYS A 198 -9.44 -2.30 26.24
CA LYS A 198 -9.75 -3.51 25.45
C LYS A 198 -8.71 -3.84 24.38
N TYR A 199 -8.04 -2.84 23.84
CA TYR A 199 -7.17 -2.97 22.68
C TYR A 199 -5.71 -2.66 23.03
N PRO A 200 -4.74 -3.30 22.34
CA PRO A 200 -3.31 -3.11 22.61
C PRO A 200 -2.83 -1.68 22.29
N ARG A 201 -3.58 -0.92 21.48
CA ARG A 201 -3.32 0.48 21.12
C ARG A 201 -4.63 1.18 20.76
N GLY A 202 -4.57 2.48 20.48
CA GLY A 202 -5.73 3.26 20.05
C GLY A 202 -6.33 2.70 18.74
N THR A 203 -7.66 2.66 18.67
CA THR A 203 -8.38 2.10 17.52
C THR A 203 -8.70 3.16 16.46
N ARG A 204 -8.55 4.45 16.76
CA ARG A 204 -8.59 5.49 15.74
C ARG A 204 -7.32 5.43 14.90
N LEU A 205 -7.45 4.98 13.66
CA LEU A 205 -6.36 4.84 12.73
C LEU A 205 -6.31 6.04 11.78
N ALA A 206 -5.09 6.48 11.47
CA ALA A 206 -4.81 7.54 10.52
C ALA A 206 -3.72 7.11 9.53
N MET A 207 -3.49 7.91 8.49
CA MET A 207 -2.37 7.74 7.55
C MET A 207 -2.37 6.34 6.89
N GLY A 208 -1.19 5.77 6.64
CA GLY A 208 -1.03 4.45 6.02
C GLY A 208 -1.67 3.31 6.83
N ASN A 209 -1.82 3.48 8.14
CA ASN A 209 -2.48 2.50 8.99
C ASN A 209 -3.98 2.44 8.73
N ALA A 210 -4.62 3.60 8.54
CA ALA A 210 -6.02 3.68 8.12
C ALA A 210 -6.22 3.11 6.70
N LEU A 211 -5.29 3.39 5.79
CA LEU A 211 -5.32 2.88 4.41
C LEU A 211 -5.34 1.36 4.38
N ILE A 212 -4.36 0.72 5.03
CA ILE A 212 -4.28 -0.73 5.07
C ILE A 212 -5.47 -1.33 5.82
N ALA A 213 -5.87 -0.74 6.95
CA ALA A 213 -7.00 -1.25 7.73
C ALA A 213 -8.30 -1.26 6.93
N ARG A 214 -8.58 -0.20 6.17
CA ARG A 214 -9.80 -0.10 5.37
C ARG A 214 -9.79 -1.12 4.23
N MET A 215 -8.69 -1.21 3.47
CA MET A 215 -8.61 -2.20 2.38
C MET A 215 -8.66 -3.65 2.90
N ALA A 216 -7.98 -3.92 4.02
CA ALA A 216 -8.01 -5.25 4.65
C ALA A 216 -9.41 -5.60 5.13
N THR A 217 -10.13 -4.66 5.75
CA THR A 217 -11.53 -4.89 6.17
C THR A 217 -12.41 -5.24 4.97
N THR A 218 -12.32 -4.47 3.88
CA THR A 218 -13.10 -4.75 2.66
C THR A 218 -12.74 -6.10 2.05
N ALA A 219 -11.45 -6.42 1.92
CA ALA A 219 -11.01 -7.69 1.34
C ALA A 219 -11.44 -8.90 2.19
N LEU A 220 -11.27 -8.83 3.51
CA LEU A 220 -11.67 -9.89 4.43
C LEU A 220 -13.19 -10.11 4.44
N ARG A 221 -13.99 -9.03 4.44
CA ARG A 221 -15.46 -9.13 4.33
C ARG A 221 -15.91 -9.77 3.02
N LYS A 222 -15.15 -9.59 1.93
CA LYS A 222 -15.40 -10.23 0.64
C LYS A 222 -14.81 -11.65 0.53
N GLY A 223 -14.30 -12.22 1.62
CA GLY A 223 -13.86 -13.62 1.68
C GLY A 223 -12.39 -13.87 1.30
N MET A 224 -11.57 -12.82 1.20
CA MET A 224 -10.12 -12.97 1.02
C MET A 224 -9.52 -13.78 2.19
N ASN A 225 -8.62 -14.71 1.86
CA ASN A 225 -7.86 -15.43 2.86
C ASN A 225 -6.46 -14.82 3.04
N LEU A 226 -6.17 -14.31 4.23
CA LEU A 226 -4.84 -13.82 4.58
C LEU A 226 -4.06 -14.89 5.35
N ARG A 227 -2.80 -15.10 4.96
CA ARG A 227 -1.84 -15.95 5.65
C ARG A 227 -0.57 -15.18 5.97
N LEU A 228 -0.26 -15.12 7.26
CA LEU A 228 0.94 -14.50 7.81
C LEU A 228 2.04 -15.55 8.02
N ASN A 229 3.28 -15.11 8.17
CA ASN A 229 4.45 -15.98 8.32
C ASN A 229 4.63 -16.98 7.16
N VAL A 230 4.30 -16.56 5.93
CA VAL A 230 4.49 -17.36 4.72
C VAL A 230 5.59 -16.74 3.86
N ASN A 231 6.69 -17.46 3.72
CA ASN A 231 7.79 -17.04 2.86
C ASN A 231 7.61 -17.67 1.47
N VAL A 232 7.41 -16.87 0.43
CA VAL A 232 7.33 -17.38 -0.95
C VAL A 232 8.75 -17.57 -1.49
N LEU A 233 9.08 -18.79 -1.90
CA LEU A 233 10.41 -19.19 -2.35
C LEU A 233 10.55 -19.03 -3.86
N THR A 234 9.65 -19.65 -4.62
CA THR A 234 9.72 -19.69 -6.10
C THR A 234 8.32 -19.61 -6.72
N LEU A 235 8.26 -19.13 -7.96
CA LEU A 235 7.05 -19.23 -8.79
C LEU A 235 7.07 -20.55 -9.54
N CYS A 236 5.96 -21.29 -9.51
CA CYS A 236 5.83 -22.54 -10.25
C CYS A 236 5.28 -22.24 -11.64
N GLU A 237 6.08 -22.50 -12.67
CA GLU A 237 5.70 -22.34 -14.07
C GLU A 237 5.37 -23.69 -14.71
N THR A 238 4.36 -23.70 -15.57
CA THR A 238 3.97 -24.87 -16.36
C THR A 238 3.52 -24.39 -17.73
N GLN A 239 4.17 -24.88 -18.79
CA GLN A 239 3.90 -24.48 -20.18
C GLN A 239 3.98 -22.95 -20.40
N GLY A 240 5.03 -22.31 -19.85
CA GLY A 240 5.27 -20.87 -20.00
C GLY A 240 4.31 -19.95 -19.23
N ALA A 241 3.44 -20.51 -18.38
CA ALA A 241 2.54 -19.75 -17.53
C ALA A 241 2.82 -20.02 -16.04
N VAL A 242 2.84 -18.97 -15.22
CA VAL A 242 2.88 -19.12 -13.75
C VAL A 242 1.55 -19.71 -13.28
N ARG A 243 1.61 -20.90 -12.70
CA ARG A 243 0.43 -21.65 -12.20
C ARG A 243 0.42 -21.78 -10.68
N GLY A 244 1.49 -21.44 -9.98
CA GLY A 244 1.53 -21.60 -8.53
C GLY A 244 2.72 -20.94 -7.87
N VAL A 245 2.86 -21.21 -6.58
CA VAL A 245 3.98 -20.74 -5.77
C VAL A 245 4.47 -21.85 -4.86
N GLU A 246 5.77 -21.90 -4.65
CA GLU A 246 6.39 -22.67 -3.60
C GLU A 246 6.57 -21.78 -2.37
N ILE A 247 6.17 -22.29 -1.21
CA ILE A 247 6.15 -21.53 0.02
C ILE A 247 6.84 -22.30 1.14
N GLU A 248 7.43 -21.57 2.06
CA GLU A 248 7.84 -22.05 3.36
C GLU A 248 6.85 -21.52 4.40
N PHE A 249 6.24 -22.45 5.14
CA PHE A 249 5.31 -22.14 6.22
C PHE A 249 5.60 -23.05 7.41
N GLN A 250 5.82 -22.46 8.59
CA GLN A 250 6.19 -23.18 9.81
C GLN A 250 7.42 -24.10 9.64
N GLY A 251 8.42 -23.62 8.89
CA GLY A 251 9.66 -24.37 8.61
C GLY A 251 9.49 -25.57 7.67
N LYS A 252 8.33 -25.70 7.01
CA LYS A 252 8.07 -26.74 6.01
C LYS A 252 7.85 -26.13 4.64
N GLU A 253 8.61 -26.60 3.66
CA GLU A 253 8.41 -26.27 2.26
C GLU A 253 7.18 -27.00 1.71
N ARG A 254 6.36 -26.27 0.96
CA ARG A 254 5.13 -26.78 0.37
C ARG A 254 4.87 -26.10 -0.95
N ARG A 255 4.29 -26.85 -1.88
CA ARG A 255 3.88 -26.34 -3.18
C ARG A 255 2.40 -26.00 -3.18
N CYS A 256 2.06 -24.79 -3.64
CA CYS A 256 0.69 -24.37 -3.90
C CYS A 256 0.48 -24.28 -5.42
N THR A 257 -0.05 -25.34 -6.02
CA THR A 257 -0.49 -25.37 -7.43
C THR A 257 -1.98 -25.73 -7.53
N PRO A 258 -2.65 -25.41 -8.67
CA PRO A 258 -4.03 -25.81 -8.95
C PRO A 258 -4.27 -27.31 -8.79
N ASP A 259 -3.31 -28.13 -9.25
CA ASP A 259 -3.47 -29.59 -9.35
C ASP A 259 -3.05 -30.34 -8.08
N ALA A 260 -2.16 -29.77 -7.25
CA ALA A 260 -1.69 -30.37 -6.00
C ALA A 260 -2.49 -29.87 -4.78
N GLY A 261 -3.78 -29.61 -4.96
CA GLY A 261 -4.62 -28.76 -4.12
C GLY A 261 -4.29 -28.71 -2.62
N TRP A 262 -4.32 -27.50 -2.08
CA TRP A 262 -4.08 -27.29 -0.65
C TRP A 262 -5.31 -27.67 0.19
N CYS A 263 -5.10 -28.39 1.30
CA CYS A 263 -6.11 -28.59 2.34
C CYS A 263 -5.62 -27.96 3.65
N TRP A 264 -6.40 -27.03 4.18
CA TRP A 264 -6.46 -26.70 5.60
C TRP A 264 -7.86 -27.13 6.09
N PRO A 265 -8.05 -27.61 7.32
CA PRO A 265 -9.36 -27.98 7.82
C PRO A 265 -10.24 -26.73 7.95
N GLN A 266 -10.99 -26.41 6.90
CA GLN A 266 -12.19 -25.56 6.90
C GLN A 266 -12.89 -25.70 5.54
N ALA A 267 -14.23 -25.74 5.59
CA ALA A 267 -15.15 -26.33 4.61
C ALA A 267 -15.03 -25.86 3.14
N ALA A 268 -15.45 -26.75 2.24
CA ALA A 268 -15.15 -26.83 0.82
C ALA A 268 -16.09 -26.02 -0.11
N SER A 269 -15.60 -25.70 -1.32
CA SER A 269 -16.31 -25.90 -2.61
C SER A 269 -15.28 -25.84 -3.79
N PRO A 270 -15.49 -26.51 -4.94
CA PRO A 270 -14.51 -26.56 -6.03
C PRO A 270 -14.92 -25.85 -7.32
N ARG A 271 -13.88 -25.48 -8.10
CA ARG A 271 -13.77 -25.06 -9.52
C ARG A 271 -13.58 -23.57 -9.75
N ALA A 272 -12.37 -23.19 -10.17
CA ALA A 272 -12.13 -21.96 -10.95
C ALA A 272 -10.77 -21.98 -11.71
N ARG A 273 -10.73 -21.30 -12.86
CA ARG A 273 -9.58 -21.21 -13.80
C ARG A 273 -8.71 -19.99 -13.47
N TRP A 274 -7.42 -20.24 -13.25
CA TRP A 274 -6.38 -19.26 -12.95
C TRP A 274 -6.13 -18.26 -14.07
N ARG A 275 -5.99 -16.96 -13.76
CA ARG A 275 -5.73 -15.90 -14.75
C ARG A 275 -4.48 -15.03 -14.57
N ARG A 276 -3.81 -14.94 -13.41
CA ARG A 276 -2.43 -14.38 -13.25
C ARG A 276 -2.00 -14.34 -11.78
N ALA A 277 -0.70 -14.51 -11.51
CA ALA A 277 -0.07 -14.10 -10.26
C ALA A 277 0.36 -12.63 -10.39
N ILE A 278 0.02 -11.78 -9.41
CA ILE A 278 0.50 -10.39 -9.37
C ILE A 278 1.70 -10.35 -8.43
N GLY A 279 2.89 -10.20 -9.02
CA GLY A 279 4.16 -10.14 -8.32
C GLY A 279 4.56 -8.74 -7.87
N HIS A 280 5.41 -8.69 -6.86
CA HIS A 280 5.96 -7.49 -6.23
C HIS A 280 6.75 -6.61 -7.22
N ILE A 281 6.50 -5.29 -7.22
CA ILE A 281 7.44 -4.31 -7.80
C ILE A 281 8.59 -4.13 -6.81
N PRO A 282 9.85 -4.46 -7.16
CA PRO A 282 10.98 -4.26 -6.27
C PRO A 282 11.24 -2.76 -6.05
N ALA A 283 11.59 -2.38 -4.82
CA ALA A 283 12.06 -1.02 -4.54
C ALA A 283 13.36 -0.76 -5.32
N ASN A 284 13.38 0.28 -6.15
CA ASN A 284 14.57 0.72 -6.87
C ASN A 284 15.54 1.38 -5.87
N THR A 285 16.76 0.85 -5.73
CA THR A 285 17.81 1.50 -4.94
C THR A 285 18.83 2.10 -5.90
N SER A 286 18.79 3.41 -6.09
CA SER A 286 19.92 4.17 -6.62
C SER A 286 21.13 4.05 -5.66
N PRO A 287 22.37 4.03 -6.16
CA PRO A 287 23.56 3.81 -5.34
C PRO A 287 23.95 5.10 -4.62
N CYS A 288 23.15 5.54 -3.65
CA CYS A 288 23.54 6.64 -2.76
C CYS A 288 24.17 6.06 -1.50
N ARG A 289 25.49 6.25 -1.34
CA ARG A 289 26.26 5.83 -0.17
C ARG A 289 25.69 6.50 1.09
N ARG A 290 25.44 5.68 2.13
CA ARG A 290 25.23 6.04 3.54
C ARG A 290 24.01 6.94 3.84
N ARG A 291 22.80 6.36 3.85
CA ARG A 291 21.73 6.76 4.78
C ARG A 291 21.05 5.50 5.36
N PRO A 292 20.68 5.47 6.65
CA PRO A 292 19.89 4.38 7.19
C PRO A 292 18.51 4.41 6.53
N THR A 293 18.15 3.37 5.78
CA THR A 293 16.82 3.21 5.22
C THR A 293 15.85 2.78 6.33
N MET A 294 14.70 3.47 6.45
CA MET A 294 13.59 3.07 7.32
C MET A 294 12.86 1.78 6.85
N ALA A 295 13.43 1.06 5.88
CA ALA A 295 12.90 -0.19 5.39
C ALA A 295 13.12 -1.30 6.44
N PRO A 296 12.07 -1.93 6.98
CA PRO A 296 12.25 -3.02 7.94
C PRO A 296 13.00 -4.20 7.29
N ARG A 297 13.75 -4.96 8.11
CA ARG A 297 14.55 -6.15 7.71
C ARG A 297 13.77 -7.23 6.92
N CYS A 298 12.44 -7.13 6.84
CA CYS A 298 11.58 -8.02 6.05
C CYS A 298 11.83 -7.91 4.53
N ILE A 299 12.34 -6.78 4.04
CA ILE A 299 12.73 -6.59 2.63
C ILE A 299 14.11 -7.25 2.41
N SER A 300 14.13 -8.57 2.27
CA SER A 300 15.34 -9.33 1.93
C SER A 300 15.53 -9.42 0.42
N ARG A 301 16.74 -9.10 -0.07
CA ARG A 301 17.15 -8.95 -1.50
C ARG A 301 17.13 -10.22 -2.37
N ARG A 302 16.32 -11.25 -2.10
CA ARG A 302 16.29 -12.42 -3.00
C ARG A 302 15.55 -12.02 -4.30
N ARG A 303 16.31 -11.90 -5.40
CA ARG A 303 15.80 -11.66 -6.75
C ARG A 303 14.79 -12.74 -7.10
N LEU A 304 13.52 -12.36 -7.30
CA LEU A 304 12.65 -13.05 -8.23
C LEU A 304 13.10 -12.58 -9.63
N THR A 305 14.04 -13.32 -10.24
CA THR A 305 14.37 -13.15 -11.66
C THR A 305 13.19 -13.64 -12.48
N LEU A 306 12.36 -12.72 -12.94
CA LEU A 306 11.53 -12.93 -14.12
C LEU A 306 12.47 -13.09 -15.31
N ALA A 307 12.25 -14.11 -16.14
CA ALA A 307 13.03 -14.37 -17.34
C ALA A 307 13.15 -13.09 -18.19
N ARG A 308 14.38 -12.58 -18.32
CA ARG A 308 14.77 -11.60 -19.33
C ARG A 308 15.87 -12.24 -20.15
N GLU A 309 15.70 -12.23 -21.47
CA GLU A 309 16.75 -12.60 -22.42
C GLU A 309 18.03 -11.75 -22.20
N PRO A 310 19.23 -12.29 -22.46
CA PRO A 310 20.47 -11.60 -22.19
C PRO A 310 20.75 -10.54 -23.26
N ILE A 311 20.61 -9.26 -22.87
CA ILE A 311 21.20 -8.13 -23.61
C ILE A 311 22.61 -7.91 -23.04
N GLY A 312 23.62 -7.94 -23.91
CA GLY A 312 25.05 -7.82 -23.58
C GLY A 312 25.43 -6.50 -22.89
N PRO A 313 26.64 -6.43 -22.29
CA PRO A 313 27.04 -5.30 -21.45
C PRO A 313 27.36 -4.05 -22.28
N PRO A 314 26.85 -2.85 -21.91
CA PRO A 314 27.30 -1.60 -22.50
C PRO A 314 28.65 -1.15 -21.90
N THR A 315 29.51 -0.62 -22.77
CA THR A 315 30.80 -0.01 -22.45
C THR A 315 30.60 1.35 -21.75
N PHE A 316 31.25 1.55 -20.60
CA PHE A 316 31.27 2.81 -19.87
C PHE A 316 32.48 3.66 -20.29
N SER A 317 32.26 4.85 -20.86
CA SER A 317 33.27 5.92 -20.92
C SER A 317 32.97 6.94 -19.82
N GLY A 318 33.92 7.10 -18.89
CA GLY A 318 33.75 7.94 -17.71
C GLY A 318 34.03 9.42 -18.01
N ARG A 319 33.15 10.30 -17.53
CA ARG A 319 33.50 11.68 -17.18
C ARG A 319 33.28 11.90 -15.69
N ARG A 320 34.35 12.30 -15.00
CA ARG A 320 34.38 12.65 -13.59
C ARG A 320 33.81 14.06 -13.41
N TYR A 321 32.85 14.24 -12.51
CA TYR A 321 32.53 15.54 -11.94
C TYR A 321 33.41 15.75 -10.69
N ARG A 322 34.08 16.90 -10.59
CA ARG A 322 34.79 17.36 -9.38
C ARG A 322 33.79 17.96 -8.39
N CYS A 323 34.12 17.81 -7.10
CA CYS A 323 33.34 18.21 -5.93
C CYS A 323 32.88 19.66 -5.91
#